data_AF-A0A8T5P208-F1
#
_entry.id   AF-A0A8T5P208-F1
#
_cell.length_a   1.000
_cell.length_b   1.000
_cell.length_c   1.000
_cell.angle_alpha   90.00
_cell.angle_beta   90.00
_cell.angle_gamma   90.00
#
_symmetry.space_group_name_H-M   'P 1'
#
loop_
_entity.id
_entity.type
_entity.pdbx_description
1 polymer ?
#
loop_
_entity_poly.entity_id
_entity_poly.type
_entity_poly.pdbx_seq_one_letter_code
_entity_poly.pdbx_strand_id
1 'polypeptide(L)' 'KMRIIEKKIKQICEKPLHFKPLRAPMQHLRRVHVDKSFVLTYSVNEINKVVIIEDYDTMIRSIYSIFF' A
#
# COMPACT_ATOMS: atom_id res chain seq x y z
N LYS A 1 -0.15 3.99 -17.45
CA LYS A 1 0.42 3.33 -16.25
C LYS A 1 0.30 4.20 -14.99
N MET A 2 0.88 5.42 -14.92
CA MET A 2 0.82 6.30 -13.73
C MET A 2 -0.58 6.53 -13.14
N ARG A 3 -1.57 6.88 -13.99
CA ARG A 3 -2.96 7.17 -13.54
C ARG A 3 -3.65 6.01 -12.81
N ILE A 4 -3.22 4.76 -13.02
CA ILE A 4 -3.85 3.58 -12.41
C ILE A 4 -3.32 3.39 -10.98
N ILE A 5 -2.02 3.65 -10.79
CA ILE A 5 -1.37 3.63 -9.48
C ILE A 5 -1.94 4.75 -8.61
N GLU A 6 -2.03 5.98 -9.14
CA GLU A 6 -2.63 7.11 -8.42
C GLU A 6 -4.07 6.83 -7.95
N LYS A 7 -4.91 6.29 -8.84
CA LYS A 7 -6.28 5.88 -8.47
C LYS A 7 -6.27 4.83 -7.36
N LYS A 8 -5.31 3.90 -7.38
CA LYS A 8 -5.21 2.87 -6.35
C LYS A 8 -4.73 3.45 -5.02
N ILE A 9 -3.72 4.32 -5.05
CA ILE A 9 -3.22 5.04 -3.87
C ILE A 9 -4.37 5.82 -3.23
N LYS A 10 -5.18 6.54 -4.02
CA LYS A 10 -6.36 7.24 -3.49
C LYS A 10 -7.35 6.30 -2.79
N GLN A 11 -7.62 5.13 -3.37
CA GLN A 11 -8.48 4.11 -2.72
C GLN A 11 -7.88 3.61 -1.39
N ILE A 12 -6.56 3.46 -1.31
CA ILE A 12 -5.87 3.09 -0.07
C ILE A 12 -5.99 4.22 0.95
N CYS A 13 -5.81 5.48 0.57
CA CYS A 13 -5.96 6.63 1.47
C CYS A 13 -7.40 6.76 2.00
N GLU A 14 -8.41 6.56 1.14
CA GLU A 14 -9.83 6.62 1.56
C GLU A 14 -10.20 5.50 2.54
N LYS A 15 -9.66 4.28 2.34
CA LYS A 15 -9.97 3.10 3.15
C LYS A 15 -8.74 2.22 3.39
N PRO A 16 -7.79 2.66 4.25
CA PRO A 16 -6.49 2.02 4.40
C PRO A 16 -6.55 0.62 5.02
N LEU A 17 -7.60 0.31 5.78
CA LEU A 17 -7.78 -1.00 6.42
C LEU A 17 -8.65 -1.99 5.60
N HIS A 18 -9.10 -1.60 4.40
CA HIS A 18 -10.01 -2.41 3.60
C HIS A 18 -9.35 -3.63 2.94
N PHE A 19 -8.07 -3.51 2.57
CA PHE A 19 -7.38 -4.57 1.84
C PHE A 19 -6.90 -5.69 2.75
N LYS A 20 -6.82 -6.91 2.19
CA LYS A 20 -6.44 -8.10 2.96
C LYS A 20 -5.00 -7.97 3.49
N PRO A 21 -4.78 -8.25 4.78
CA PRO A 21 -3.43 -8.38 5.31
C PRO A 21 -2.71 -9.56 4.65
N LEU A 22 -1.39 -9.50 4.62
CA LEU A 22 -0.56 -10.65 4.27
C LEU A 22 -0.64 -11.72 5.37
N ARG A 23 -0.20 -12.93 5.02
CA ARG A 23 -0.10 -14.04 5.98
C ARG A 23 1.01 -13.75 7.01
N ALA A 24 0.92 -14.42 8.16
CA ALA A 24 2.00 -14.41 9.14
C ALA A 24 3.34 -14.79 8.48
N PRO A 25 4.46 -14.11 8.81
CA PRO A 25 4.61 -13.12 9.89
C PRO A 25 4.31 -11.66 9.49
N MET A 26 3.93 -11.39 8.23
CA MET A 26 3.78 -10.05 7.67
C MET A 26 2.37 -9.45 7.81
N GLN A 27 1.61 -9.85 8.83
CA GLN A 27 0.21 -9.43 9.02
C GLN A 27 -0.01 -7.91 9.21
N HIS A 28 1.05 -7.16 9.50
CA HIS A 28 1.04 -5.70 9.57
C HIS A 28 1.05 -5.03 8.17
N LEU A 29 1.37 -5.79 7.12
CA LEU A 29 1.33 -5.36 5.73
C LEU A 29 0.04 -5.81 5.07
N ARG A 30 -0.46 -4.96 4.16
CA ARG A 30 -1.65 -5.22 3.34
C ARG A 30 -1.25 -5.27 1.89
N ARG A 31 -1.89 -6.18 1.13
CA ARG A 31 -1.59 -6.41 -0.28
C ARG A 31 -2.74 -5.96 -1.17
N VAL A 32 -2.43 -5.25 -2.24
CA VAL A 32 -3.39 -4.84 -3.26
C VAL A 32 -2.86 -5.12 -4.67
N HIS A 33 -3.71 -5.69 -5.51
CA HIS A 33 -3.41 -5.88 -6.92
C HIS A 33 -3.75 -4.61 -7.71
N VAL A 34 -2.83 -4.19 -8.57
CA VAL A 34 -2.97 -3.09 -9.50
C VAL A 34 -2.89 -3.64 -10.92
N ASP A 35 -3.95 -3.42 -11.69
CA ASP A 35 -4.00 -3.68 -13.14
C ASP A 35 -3.49 -5.07 -13.58
N LYS A 36 -3.85 -6.11 -12.80
CA LYS A 36 -3.51 -7.54 -12.98
C LYS A 36 -2.04 -7.95 -12.87
N SER A 37 -1.08 -7.11 -13.25
CA SER A 37 0.34 -7.48 -13.31
C SER A 37 1.18 -6.93 -12.15
N PHE A 38 0.65 -6.01 -11.34
CA PHE A 38 1.42 -5.35 -10.30
C PHE A 38 0.80 -5.55 -8.92
N VAL A 39 1.65 -5.74 -7.91
CA VAL A 39 1.24 -5.94 -6.53
C VAL A 39 1.89 -4.85 -5.69
N LEU A 40 1.07 -4.05 -5.04
CA LEU A 40 1.53 -3.11 -4.02
C LEU A 40 1.33 -3.73 -2.66
N THR A 41 2.31 -3.55 -1.77
CA THR A 41 2.07 -3.73 -0.35
C THR A 41 2.24 -2.43 0.39
N TYR A 42 1.58 -2.30 1.53
CA TYR A 42 1.65 -1.09 2.34
C TYR A 42 1.36 -1.41 3.80
N SER A 43 1.88 -0.57 4.70
CA SER A 43 1.51 -0.54 6.11
C SER A 43 0.72 0.72 6.43
N VAL A 44 -0.02 0.67 7.53
CA VAL A 44 -0.83 1.79 8.01
C VAL A 44 -0.38 2.12 9.42
N ASN A 45 0.06 3.35 9.63
CA ASN A 45 0.28 3.90 10.96
C ASN A 45 -0.95 4.72 11.36
N GLU A 46 -1.82 4.11 12.16
CA GLU A 46 -3.08 4.72 12.59
C GLU A 46 -2.89 5.89 13.55
N ILE A 47 -1.78 5.90 14.32
CA ILE A 47 -1.43 6.95 15.27
C ILE A 47 -1.10 8.24 14.52
N ASN A 48 -0.23 8.12 13.50
CA ASN A 48 0.22 9.26 12.72
C ASN A 48 -0.66 9.54 11.49
N LYS A 49 -1.70 8.73 11.24
CA LYS A 49 -2.54 8.77 10.03
C LYS A 49 -1.71 8.74 8.74
N VAL A 50 -0.71 7.86 8.71
CA VAL A 50 0.20 7.70 7.58
C VAL A 50 0.00 6.34 6.94
N VAL A 51 -0.12 6.31 5.61
CA VAL A 51 0.05 5.10 4.81
C VAL A 51 1.47 5.06 4.27
N ILE A 52 2.16 3.93 4.46
CA ILE A 52 3.52 3.71 3.98
C ILE A 52 3.45 2.63 2.90
N ILE A 53 3.75 3.00 1.65
CA ILE A 53 3.83 2.03 0.56
C ILE A 53 5.16 1.28 0.67
N GLU A 54 5.08 -0.03 0.86
CA GLU A 54 6.21 -0.95 0.91
C GLU A 54 6.19 -1.71 -0.44
N ASP A 55 6.88 -1.18 -1.45
CA ASP A 55 7.00 -1.87 -2.73
C ASP A 55 8.14 -2.90 -2.65
N TYR A 56 7.86 -4.16 -3.00
CA TYR A 56 8.83 -5.26 -2.96
C TYR A 56 9.30 -5.69 -4.34
N ASP A 57 8.74 -5.14 -5.43
CA ASP A 57 9.14 -5.49 -6.78
C ASP A 57 10.32 -4.59 -7.23
N THR A 58 11.53 -5.10 -6.97
CA THR A 58 12.85 -4.55 -7.37
C THR A 58 13.45 -3.48 -6.44
N MET A 59 14.05 -3.96 -5.34
CA MET A 59 15.21 -3.41 -4.61
C MET A 59 15.32 -1.89 -4.40
N ILE A 60 14.22 -1.15 -4.22
CA ILE A 60 14.27 0.24 -3.73
C ILE A 60 13.12 0.44 -2.74
N ARG A 61 13.45 0.64 -1.46
CA ARG A 61 12.50 1.13 -0.46
C ARG A 61 12.20 2.59 -0.72
N SER A 62 11.22 2.88 -1.57
CA SER A 62 10.67 4.25 -1.66
C SER A 62 9.60 4.45 -0.60
N ILE A 63 9.97 5.16 0.46
CA ILE A 63 9.05 5.56 1.53
C ILE A 63 8.28 6.79 1.03
N TYR A 64 7.02 6.59 0.66
CA TYR A 64 6.07 7.70 0.50
C TYR A 64 5.19 7.76 1.74
N SER A 65 5.28 8.86 2.48
CA SER A 65 4.35 9.17 3.57
C SER A 65 3.23 10.03 3.01
N ILE A 66 2.02 9.47 2.95
CA ILE A 66 0.82 10.21 2.57
C ILE A 66 -0.09 10.30 3.79
N PHE A 67 -0.39 11.53 4.19
CA PHE A 67 -1.35 11.84 5.25
C PHE A 67 -2.78 11.69 4.69
N PHE A 68 -3.66 11.03 5.44
CA PHE A 68 -5.09 10.92 5.11
C PHE A 68 -5.96 11.38 6.28
#